data_AF-A0AA36FQ37-F1
#
_entry.id   AF-A0AA36FQ37-F1
#
_cell.length_a   1.000
_cell.length_b   1.000
_cell.length_c   1.000
_cell.angle_alpha   90.00
_cell.angle_beta   90.00
_cell.angle_gamma   90.00
#
_symmetry.space_group_name_H-M   'P 1'
#
loop_
_entity.id
_entity.type
_entity.pdbx_description
1 polymer ?
#
loop_
_entity_poly.entity_id
_entity_poly.type
_entity_poly.pdbx_seq_one_letter_code
_entity_poly.pdbx_strand_id
1 'polypeptide(L)'
;MTAAVQTIIEQLGRIDVVVANAGITPPPATLRQIDPDAFDRARSFTGVFNTVHPTIDEVIRNSGHIVVVSSAASKAGVEALGRALRSAVAGYGATAGIAYFGMVDTQLARATLDDDEIGRKLDARLTRSLGHRISRTVPPR
;
A
#
# COMPACT_ATOMS: atom_id res chain seq x y z
N MET A 1 -9.10 3.92 12.92
CA MET A 1 -7.70 3.48 13.09
C MET A 1 -7.21 3.67 14.52
N THR A 2 -7.32 4.88 15.10
CA THR A 2 -6.82 5.16 16.47
C THR A 2 -7.27 4.15 17.52
N ALA A 3 -8.56 3.79 17.57
CA ALA A 3 -9.06 2.77 18.51
C ALA A 3 -8.37 1.40 18.33
N ALA A 4 -8.12 0.98 17.09
CA ALA A 4 -7.41 -0.26 16.80
C ALA A 4 -5.94 -0.20 17.25
N VAL A 5 -5.28 0.94 17.06
CA VAL A 5 -3.90 1.16 17.55
C VAL A 5 -3.84 1.05 19.07
N GLN A 6 -4.78 1.67 19.79
CA GLN A 6 -4.84 1.56 21.25
C GLN A 6 -5.07 0.11 21.69
N THR A 7 -5.99 -0.60 21.04
CA THR A 7 -6.22 -2.03 21.32
C THR A 7 -4.94 -2.86 21.13
N ILE A 8 -4.17 -2.60 20.06
CA ILE A 8 -2.90 -3.29 19.81
C ILE A 8 -1.88 -2.99 20.91
N ILE A 9 -1.75 -1.73 21.33
CA ILE A 9 -0.83 -1.33 22.40
C ILE A 9 -1.25 -1.96 23.73
N GLU A 10 -2.54 -1.98 24.05
CA GLU A 10 -3.06 -2.63 25.26
C GLU A 10 -2.77 -4.14 25.28
N GLN A 11 -2.90 -4.80 24.13
CA GLN A 11 -2.73 -6.27 24.02
C GLN A 11 -1.27 -6.72 23.88
N LEU A 12 -0.45 -5.95 23.16
CA LEU A 12 0.92 -6.33 22.78
C LEU A 12 2.00 -5.44 23.43
N GLY A 13 1.59 -4.39 24.14
CA GLY A 13 2.45 -3.48 24.89
C GLY A 13 3.13 -2.38 24.07
N ARG A 14 3.32 -2.57 22.76
CA ARG A 14 4.06 -1.63 21.90
C ARG A 14 3.80 -1.85 20.42
N ILE A 15 4.25 -0.91 19.59
CA ILE A 15 4.33 -1.05 18.13
C ILE A 15 5.74 -0.66 17.67
N ASP A 16 6.48 -1.65 17.18
CA ASP A 16 7.82 -1.45 16.60
C ASP A 16 7.77 -1.23 15.09
N VAL A 17 6.81 -1.86 14.41
CA VAL A 17 6.75 -1.87 12.96
C VAL A 17 5.33 -1.61 12.49
N VAL A 18 5.21 -0.70 11.53
CA VAL A 18 3.95 -0.42 10.84
C VAL A 18 4.11 -0.63 9.35
N VAL A 19 3.18 -1.37 8.77
CA VAL A 19 3.09 -1.54 7.32
C VAL A 19 1.86 -0.80 6.80
N ALA A 20 2.08 0.38 6.24
CA ALA A 20 1.05 1.20 5.62
C ALA A 20 0.84 0.78 4.16
N ASN A 21 -0.13 -0.12 3.93
CA ASN A 21 -0.40 -0.67 2.61
C ASN A 21 -1.49 0.11 1.85
N ALA A 22 -1.18 0.59 0.66
CA ALA A 22 -2.16 1.18 -0.26
C ALA A 22 -3.00 0.09 -0.92
N GLY A 23 -4.31 0.02 -0.60
CA GLY A 23 -5.13 -1.16 -0.92
C GLY A 23 -6.35 -0.95 -1.83
N ILE A 24 -6.67 0.29 -2.24
CA ILE A 24 -7.89 0.55 -3.02
C ILE A 24 -7.51 0.80 -4.47
N THR A 25 -8.07 -0.01 -5.36
CA THR A 25 -8.00 0.19 -6.82
C THR A 25 -9.43 0.31 -7.34
N PRO A 26 -9.80 1.42 -7.99
CA PRO A 26 -11.11 1.57 -8.62
C PRO A 26 -11.19 0.63 -9.84
N PRO A 27 -12.39 0.34 -10.36
CA PRO A 27 -12.54 -0.38 -11.62
C PRO A 27 -11.68 0.24 -12.73
N PRO A 28 -11.08 -0.57 -13.62
CA PRO A 28 -10.31 -0.04 -14.74
C PRO A 28 -11.13 0.94 -15.58
N ALA A 29 -10.67 2.19 -15.65
CA ALA A 29 -11.34 3.23 -16.43
C ALA A 29 -10.32 4.21 -17.00
N THR A 30 -10.65 4.82 -18.14
CA THR A 30 -9.87 5.95 -18.66
C THR A 30 -10.17 7.21 -17.86
N LEU A 31 -9.28 8.20 -17.88
CA LEU A 31 -9.55 9.52 -17.25
C LEU A 31 -10.80 10.21 -17.80
N ARG A 32 -11.29 9.84 -19.00
CA ARG A 32 -12.53 10.37 -19.57
C ARG A 32 -13.81 9.76 -18.97
N GLN A 33 -13.68 8.60 -18.33
CA GLN A 33 -14.82 7.75 -17.94
C GLN A 33 -14.85 7.44 -16.45
N ILE A 34 -13.73 7.62 -15.73
CA ILE A 34 -13.67 7.35 -14.31
C ILE A 34 -14.63 8.26 -13.54
N ASP A 35 -15.39 7.67 -12.64
CA ASP A 35 -16.20 8.39 -11.68
C ASP A 35 -15.28 9.22 -10.74
N PRO A 36 -15.53 10.53 -10.56
CA PRO A 36 -14.69 11.38 -9.70
C PRO A 36 -14.56 10.88 -8.26
N ASP A 37 -15.64 10.35 -7.66
CA ASP A 37 -15.59 9.82 -6.31
C ASP A 37 -14.78 8.51 -6.27
N ALA A 38 -14.84 7.71 -7.33
CA ALA A 38 -13.98 6.52 -7.46
C ALA A 38 -12.50 6.89 -7.60
N PHE A 39 -12.20 7.97 -8.33
CA PHE A 39 -10.85 8.53 -8.42
C PHE A 39 -10.36 9.04 -7.05
N ASP A 40 -11.20 9.75 -6.31
CA ASP A 40 -10.86 10.25 -4.97
C ASP A 40 -10.65 9.12 -3.96
N ARG A 41 -11.48 8.06 -4.01
CA ARG A 41 -11.29 6.85 -3.19
C ARG A 41 -10.00 6.09 -3.52
N ALA A 42 -9.53 6.17 -4.76
CA ALA A 42 -8.28 5.55 -5.20
C ALA A 42 -7.02 6.26 -4.67
N ARG A 43 -7.18 7.39 -3.99
CA ARG A 43 -6.08 8.20 -3.45
C ARG A 43 -5.36 7.46 -2.33
N SER A 44 -4.36 6.68 -2.72
CA SER A 44 -3.56 5.81 -1.85
C SER A 44 -2.91 6.55 -0.66
N PHE A 45 -2.65 7.86 -0.79
CA PHE A 45 -2.08 8.73 0.25
C PHE A 45 -2.90 8.77 1.53
N THR A 46 -4.23 8.85 1.39
CA THR A 46 -5.12 8.96 2.54
C THR A 46 -5.08 7.69 3.38
N GLY A 47 -5.01 6.53 2.73
CA GLY A 47 -4.85 5.24 3.42
C GLY A 47 -3.51 5.13 4.16
N VAL A 48 -2.42 5.53 3.52
CA VAL A 48 -1.09 5.57 4.15
C VAL A 48 -1.09 6.51 5.35
N PHE A 49 -1.59 7.74 5.19
CA PHE A 49 -1.70 8.73 6.26
C PHE A 49 -2.54 8.20 7.42
N ASN A 50 -3.72 7.65 7.15
CA ASN A 50 -4.61 7.11 8.17
C ASN A 50 -4.02 5.94 8.96
N THR A 51 -2.98 5.29 8.43
CA THR A 51 -2.23 4.22 9.12
C THR A 51 -1.03 4.77 9.88
N VAL A 52 -0.23 5.63 9.24
CA VAL A 52 1.00 6.19 9.84
C VAL A 52 0.68 7.18 10.95
N HIS A 53 -0.22 8.14 10.71
CA HIS A 53 -0.50 9.23 11.65
C HIS A 53 -0.84 8.75 13.08
N PRO A 54 -1.76 7.77 13.29
CA PRO A 54 -2.07 7.31 14.64
C PRO A 54 -1.01 6.39 15.27
N THR A 55 0.01 5.95 14.52
CA THR A 55 1.01 4.97 14.99
C THR A 55 2.41 5.56 15.13
N ILE A 56 2.68 6.69 14.49
CA ILE A 56 4.03 7.25 14.34
C ILE A 56 4.72 7.54 15.68
N ASP A 57 3.99 8.04 16.68
CA ASP A 57 4.56 8.34 18.00
C ASP A 57 4.99 7.07 18.74
N GLU A 58 4.24 5.98 18.61
CA GLU A 58 4.58 4.69 19.19
C GLU A 58 5.82 4.11 18.51
N VAL A 59 5.86 4.15 17.18
CA VAL A 59 7.01 3.69 16.40
C VAL A 59 8.26 4.50 16.76
N ILE A 60 8.14 5.82 16.89
CA ILE A 60 9.23 6.70 17.32
C ILE A 60 9.72 6.33 18.72
N ARG A 61 8.81 6.18 19.70
CA ARG A 61 9.17 5.80 21.07
C ARG A 61 9.98 4.51 21.13
N ASN A 62 9.69 3.58 20.22
CA ASN A 62 10.33 2.28 20.14
C ASN A 62 11.52 2.24 19.17
N SER A 63 11.96 3.37 18.60
CA SER A 63 13.01 3.42 17.56
C SER A 63 12.75 2.45 16.39
N GLY A 64 11.48 2.37 16.00
CA GLY A 64 10.95 1.36 15.11
C GLY A 64 11.05 1.69 13.61
N HIS A 65 10.27 0.98 12.80
CA HIS A 65 10.30 1.09 11.35
C HIS A 65 8.90 1.24 10.71
N ILE A 66 8.79 2.13 9.73
CA ILE A 66 7.57 2.31 8.93
C ILE A 66 7.83 1.82 7.51
N VAL A 67 7.06 0.85 7.05
CA VAL A 67 7.04 0.39 5.66
C VAL A 67 5.83 0.97 4.96
N VAL A 68 6.05 1.71 3.88
CA VAL A 68 4.99 2.16 2.99
C VAL A 68 4.96 1.25 1.76
N VAL A 69 3.83 0.58 1.52
CA VAL A 69 3.67 -0.29 0.35
C VAL A 69 3.00 0.49 -0.77
N SER A 70 3.68 0.56 -1.91
CA SER A 70 3.27 1.35 -3.07
C SER A 70 2.66 0.48 -4.16
N SER A 71 1.52 0.90 -4.73
CA SER A 71 0.82 0.21 -5.82
C SER A 71 1.00 0.92 -7.16
N ALA A 72 0.78 0.21 -8.28
CA ALA A 72 1.06 0.66 -9.65
C ALA A 72 0.50 2.04 -10.03
N ALA A 73 -0.69 2.42 -9.55
CA ALA A 73 -1.35 3.66 -9.94
C ALA A 73 -0.93 4.90 -9.14
N SER A 74 -0.33 4.72 -7.96
CA SER A 74 0.03 5.83 -7.04
C SER A 74 1.52 5.88 -6.70
N LYS A 75 2.37 5.19 -7.49
CA LYS A 75 3.79 4.99 -7.18
C LYS A 75 4.54 6.26 -6.84
N ALA A 76 4.42 7.28 -7.69
CA ALA A 76 5.21 8.50 -7.58
C ALA A 76 4.91 9.29 -6.30
N GLY A 77 3.63 9.50 -5.99
CA GLY A 77 3.30 10.23 -4.77
C GLY A 77 3.61 9.39 -3.52
N VAL A 78 3.44 8.05 -3.56
CA VAL A 78 3.64 7.20 -2.36
C VAL A 78 5.12 7.10 -2.06
N GLU A 79 5.92 7.07 -3.11
CA GLU A 79 7.36 7.24 -3.02
C GLU A 79 7.75 8.61 -2.44
N ALA A 80 7.19 9.71 -2.95
CA ALA A 80 7.48 11.04 -2.43
C ALA A 80 7.12 11.15 -0.93
N LEU A 81 5.96 10.64 -0.54
CA LEU A 81 5.53 10.59 0.85
C LEU A 81 6.47 9.73 1.71
N GLY A 82 6.84 8.54 1.23
CA GLY A 82 7.76 7.65 1.97
C GLY A 82 9.16 8.27 2.13
N ARG A 83 9.66 8.98 1.12
CA ARG A 83 10.93 9.73 1.19
C ARG A 83 10.84 10.88 2.19
N ALA A 84 9.75 11.64 2.18
CA ALA A 84 9.53 12.72 3.15
C ALA A 84 9.43 12.16 4.58
N LEU A 85 8.70 11.06 4.76
CA LEU A 85 8.54 10.38 6.04
C LEU A 85 9.89 9.92 6.60
N ARG A 86 10.75 9.34 5.76
CA ARG A 86 12.11 8.94 6.16
C ARG A 86 12.89 10.10 6.78
N SER A 87 12.87 11.27 6.14
CA SER A 87 13.55 12.46 6.68
C SER A 87 12.88 12.95 7.97
N ALA A 88 11.56 12.89 8.06
CA ALA A 88 10.81 13.37 9.22
C ALA A 88 11.07 12.54 10.50
N VAL A 89 11.27 11.22 10.38
CA VAL A 89 11.47 10.33 11.54
C VAL A 89 12.95 10.12 11.90
N ALA A 90 13.88 10.45 10.99
CA ALA A 90 15.31 10.18 11.18
C ALA A 90 15.91 10.83 12.44
N GLY A 91 15.45 12.03 12.80
CA GLY A 91 15.91 12.74 14.01
C GLY A 91 15.45 12.11 15.33
N TYR A 92 14.51 11.16 15.27
CA TYR A 92 13.90 10.53 16.43
C TYR A 92 14.30 9.06 16.63
N GLY A 93 15.32 8.57 15.90
CA GLY A 93 15.81 7.19 16.00
C GLY A 93 14.94 6.14 15.30
N ALA A 94 13.81 6.53 14.71
CA ALA A 94 12.99 5.66 13.87
C ALA A 94 13.42 5.73 12.39
N THR A 95 12.97 4.76 11.61
CA THR A 95 13.32 4.63 10.19
C THR A 95 12.08 4.42 9.32
N ALA A 96 12.17 4.74 8.03
CA ALA A 96 11.09 4.48 7.08
C ALA A 96 11.60 3.97 5.72
N GLY A 97 10.87 3.02 5.15
CA GLY A 97 11.15 2.36 3.89
C GLY A 97 9.94 2.30 2.96
N ILE A 98 10.21 2.08 1.67
CA ILE A 98 9.16 1.88 0.67
C ILE A 98 9.35 0.49 0.07
N ALA A 99 8.27 -0.29 0.02
CA ALA A 99 8.23 -1.56 -0.66
C ALA A 99 7.49 -1.41 -1.99
N TYR A 100 8.13 -1.85 -3.08
CA TYR A 100 7.54 -1.92 -4.40
C TYR A 100 7.30 -3.36 -4.76
N PHE A 101 6.06 -3.69 -5.08
CA PHE A 101 5.73 -4.99 -5.63
C PHE A 101 5.43 -4.87 -7.13
N GLY A 102 5.79 -5.92 -7.86
CA GLY A 102 5.20 -6.21 -9.16
C GLY A 102 3.74 -6.62 -9.02
N MET A 103 3.20 -7.33 -10.01
CA MET A 103 1.86 -7.87 -9.87
C MET A 103 1.84 -8.98 -8.83
N VAL A 104 1.04 -8.83 -7.77
CA VAL A 104 0.87 -9.87 -6.75
C VAL A 104 -0.47 -10.56 -6.97
N ASP A 105 -0.48 -11.89 -6.93
CA ASP A 105 -1.69 -12.69 -7.11
C ASP A 105 -2.65 -12.55 -5.91
N THR A 106 -3.43 -11.47 -5.95
CA THR A 106 -4.37 -11.06 -4.89
C THR A 106 -5.79 -11.06 -5.42
N GLN A 107 -6.78 -11.05 -4.53
CA GLN A 107 -8.17 -10.85 -4.91
C GLN A 107 -8.37 -9.53 -5.65
N LEU A 108 -7.67 -8.46 -5.24
CA LEU A 108 -7.70 -7.17 -5.92
C LEU A 108 -7.20 -7.26 -7.36
N ALA A 109 -6.08 -7.95 -7.61
CA ALA A 109 -5.53 -8.13 -8.94
C ALA A 109 -6.47 -8.94 -9.85
N ARG A 110 -7.04 -10.03 -9.35
CA ARG A 110 -8.02 -10.85 -10.09
C ARG A 110 -9.26 -10.05 -10.47
N ALA A 111 -9.86 -9.34 -9.51
CA ALA A 111 -11.03 -8.50 -9.75
C ALA A 111 -10.74 -7.38 -10.77
N THR A 112 -9.52 -6.85 -10.78
CA THR A 112 -9.13 -5.75 -11.68
C THR A 112 -8.78 -6.23 -13.10
N LEU A 113 -8.19 -7.42 -13.25
CA LEU A 113 -7.57 -7.85 -14.51
C LEU A 113 -8.25 -9.05 -15.17
N ASP A 114 -8.90 -9.90 -14.38
CA ASP A 114 -9.50 -11.14 -14.87
C ASP A 114 -11.03 -10.97 -15.02
N ASP A 115 -11.66 -10.33 -14.03
CA ASP A 115 -13.12 -10.22 -13.95
C ASP A 115 -13.67 -8.99 -14.71
N ASP A 116 -12.81 -8.06 -15.12
CA ASP A 116 -13.19 -6.83 -15.85
C ASP A 116 -12.81 -6.89 -17.34
N GLU A 117 -13.66 -6.35 -18.22
CA GLU A 117 -13.41 -6.37 -19.66
C GLU A 117 -12.23 -5.48 -20.09
N ILE A 118 -12.11 -4.29 -19.49
CA ILE A 118 -10.99 -3.38 -19.74
C ILE A 118 -9.72 -3.95 -19.10
N GLY A 119 -9.85 -4.51 -17.91
CA GLY A 119 -8.81 -5.27 -17.20
C GLY A 119 -8.16 -6.33 -18.07
N ARG A 120 -8.96 -7.23 -18.66
CA ARG A 120 -8.45 -8.30 -19.53
C ARG A 120 -7.76 -7.78 -20.79
N LYS A 121 -8.30 -6.70 -21.39
CA LYS A 121 -7.67 -6.05 -22.56
C LYS A 121 -6.33 -5.41 -22.21
N LEU A 122 -6.19 -4.89 -20.99
CA LEU A 122 -4.94 -4.34 -20.49
C LEU A 122 -3.92 -5.45 -20.21
N ASP A 123 -4.34 -6.51 -19.53
CA ASP A 123 -3.50 -7.67 -19.20
C ASP A 123 -2.89 -8.32 -20.45
N ALA A 124 -3.70 -8.49 -21.50
CA ALA A 124 -3.26 -9.01 -22.80
C ALA A 124 -2.20 -8.15 -23.52
N ARG A 125 -2.03 -6.88 -23.11
CA ARG A 125 -1.01 -5.95 -23.65
C ARG A 125 0.24 -5.85 -22.77
N LEU A 126 0.24 -6.45 -21.58
CA LEU A 126 1.40 -6.44 -20.70
C LEU A 126 2.50 -7.31 -21.29
N THR A 127 3.75 -6.84 -21.19
CA THR A 127 4.91 -7.68 -21.52
C THR A 127 5.01 -8.83 -20.53
N ARG A 128 5.66 -9.93 -20.93
CA ARG A 128 5.81 -11.13 -20.09
C ARG A 128 6.36 -10.84 -18.68
N SER A 129 7.25 -9.87 -18.54
CA SER A 129 7.79 -9.46 -17.24
C SER A 129 6.81 -8.65 -16.38
N LEU A 130 5.89 -7.91 -16.98
CA LEU A 130 4.86 -7.13 -16.30
C LEU A 130 3.61 -7.96 -15.97
N GLY A 131 3.29 -8.96 -16.80
CA GLY A 131 2.19 -9.91 -16.56
C GLY A 131 2.55 -11.05 -15.61
N HIS A 132 3.81 -11.19 -15.19
CA HIS A 132 4.19 -12.20 -14.21
C HIS A 132 3.62 -11.86 -12.84
N ARG A 133 2.70 -12.70 -12.36
CA ARG A 133 2.10 -12.57 -11.03
C ARG A 133 2.93 -13.32 -9.99
N ILE A 134 3.41 -12.58 -8.99
CA ILE A 134 4.05 -13.10 -7.80
C ILE A 134 2.97 -13.86 -7.01
N SER A 135 3.11 -15.18 -6.94
CA SER A 135 2.21 -16.06 -6.18
C SER A 135 2.90 -16.56 -4.92
N ARG A 136 2.09 -16.98 -3.94
CA ARG A 136 2.62 -17.59 -2.71
C ARG A 136 3.20 -18.95 -3.05
N THR A 137 4.51 -19.10 -3.03
CA THR A 137 5.15 -20.42 -3.01
C THR A 137 4.81 -21.06 -1.68
N VAL A 138 3.78 -21.90 -1.65
CA VAL A 138 3.53 -22.79 -0.50
C VAL A 138 4.48 -23.97 -0.71
N PRO A 139 5.53 -24.14 0.11
CA PRO A 139 6.32 -25.37 0.05
C PRO A 139 5.38 -26.57 0.29
N PRO A 140 5.55 -27.69 -0.43
CA PRO A 140 4.76 -28.89 -0.17
C PRO A 140 4.93 -29.27 1.31
N ARG A 141 3.80 -29.61 1.95
CA ARG A 141 3.78 -30.12 3.33
C ARG A 141 4.39 -31.52 3.39
#